data_AF-W3VEY1-F1
#
_entry.id   AF-W3VEY1-F1
#
_cell.length_a   1.000
_cell.length_b   1.000
_cell.length_c   1.000
_cell.angle_alpha   90.00
_cell.angle_beta   90.00
_cell.angle_gamma   90.00
#
_symmetry.space_group_name_H-M   'P 1'
#
loop_
_entity.id
_entity.type
_entity.pdbx_description
1 polymer ?
#
loop_
_entity_poly.entity_id
_entity_poly.type
_entity_poly.pdbx_seq_one_letter_code
_entity_poly.pdbx_strand_id
1 'polypeptide(L)' 'MTIAQKLEQKGYQKGFLEGYQKGFIEGWQKGFQEGLQKAEERRVLKIASAMIDIGIDRETIMKATGLNQSELEQMSH' A
#
# COMPACT_ATOMS: atom_id res chain seq x y z
N MET A 1 46.06 8.51 11.86
CA MET A 1 45.19 7.47 11.23
C MET A 1 46.07 6.48 10.50
N THR A 2 45.86 5.18 10.73
CA THR A 2 46.54 4.11 9.99
C THR A 2 45.80 3.77 8.69
N ILE A 3 46.47 3.07 7.77
CA ILE A 3 45.84 2.58 6.52
C ILE A 3 44.65 1.66 6.84
N ALA A 4 44.78 0.81 7.86
CA ALA A 4 43.71 -0.08 8.32
C ALA A 4 42.46 0.72 8.78
N GLN A 5 42.65 1.74 9.61
CA GLN A 5 41.54 2.61 10.07
C GLN A 5 40.84 3.31 8.90
N LYS A 6 41.59 3.73 7.87
CA LYS A 6 41.02 4.37 6.67
C LYS A 6 40.20 3.39 5.83
N LEU A 7 40.62 2.13 5.75
CA LEU A 7 39.90 1.09 5.02
C LEU A 7 38.60 0.69 5.75
N GLU A 8 38.66 0.53 7.06
CA GLU A 8 37.50 0.24 7.90
C GLU A 8 36.45 1.36 7.82
N GLN A 9 36.87 2.62 7.94
CA GLN A 9 35.97 3.77 7.82
C GLN A 9 35.29 3.83 6.44
N LYS A 10 36.03 3.53 5.36
CA LYS A 10 35.45 3.46 4.01
C LYS A 10 34.47 2.31 3.86
N GLY A 11 34.79 1.14 4.41
CA GLY A 11 33.91 -0.02 4.41
C GLY A 11 32.60 0.26 5.13
N TYR A 12 32.68 0.86 6.33
CA TYR A 12 31.50 1.27 7.09
C TYR A 12 30.66 2.30 6.34
N GLN A 13 31.27 3.35 5.78
CA GLN A 13 30.53 4.37 5.01
C GLN A 13 29.82 3.76 3.80
N LYS A 14 30.47 2.87 3.05
CA LYS A 14 29.84 2.16 1.92
C LYS A 14 28.70 1.28 2.39
N GLY A 15 28.94 0.43 3.38
CA GLY A 15 27.93 -0.50 3.90
C GLY A 15 26.70 0.23 4.45
N PHE A 16 26.92 1.33 5.19
CA PHE A 16 25.83 2.18 5.69
C PHE A 16 25.06 2.83 4.55
N LEU A 17 25.75 3.41 3.55
CA LEU A 17 25.09 4.08 2.43
C LEU A 17 24.27 3.10 1.59
N GLU A 18 24.84 1.94 1.27
CA GLU A 18 24.17 0.89 0.51
C GLU A 18 22.98 0.31 1.28
N GLY A 19 23.16 0.02 2.58
CA GLY A 19 22.10 -0.48 3.44
C GLY A 19 20.95 0.53 3.59
N TYR A 20 21.29 1.79 3.82
CA TYR A 20 20.30 2.87 3.91
C TYR A 20 19.56 3.08 2.59
N GLN A 21 20.26 3.15 1.46
CA GLN A 21 19.62 3.32 0.16
C GLN A 21 18.67 2.17 -0.16
N LYS A 22 19.12 0.92 -0.01
CA LYS A 22 18.27 -0.25 -0.28
C LYS A 22 17.08 -0.30 0.66
N GLY A 23 17.30 -0.16 1.97
CA GLY A 23 16.24 -0.19 2.97
C GLY A 23 15.22 0.93 2.80
N PHE A 24 15.68 2.15 2.49
CA PHE A 24 14.81 3.30 2.27
C PHE A 24 13.98 3.12 0.99
N ILE A 25 14.61 2.73 -0.13
CA ILE A 25 13.90 2.54 -1.41
C ILE A 25 12.87 1.43 -1.30
N GLU A 26 13.26 0.26 -0.78
CA GLU A 26 12.35 -0.87 -0.62
C GLU A 26 11.20 -0.56 0.34
N GLY A 27 11.51 0.07 1.49
CA GLY A 27 10.51 0.46 2.47
C GLY A 27 9.53 1.49 1.91
N TRP A 28 10.04 2.51 1.21
CA TRP A 28 9.23 3.53 0.56
C TRP A 28 8.32 2.93 -0.51
N GLN A 29 8.87 2.08 -1.38
CA GLN A 29 8.12 1.47 -2.48
C GLN A 29 6.99 0.58 -1.95
N LYS A 30 7.28 -0.29 -0.95
CA LYS A 30 6.26 -1.14 -0.32
C LYS A 30 5.19 -0.30 0.37
N GLY A 31 5.58 0.67 1.19
CA GLY A 31 4.65 1.53 1.91
C GLY A 31 3.76 2.36 0.98
N PHE A 32 4.33 2.89 -0.11
CA PHE A 32 3.59 3.63 -1.11
C PHE A 32 2.57 2.75 -1.84
N GLN A 33 2.99 1.55 -2.27
CA GLN A 33 2.10 0.60 -2.97
C GLN A 33 0.96 0.12 -2.07
N GLU A 34 1.25 -0.26 -0.82
CA GLU A 34 0.22 -0.64 0.14
C GLU A 34 -0.74 0.52 0.44
N GLY A 35 -0.21 1.75 0.56
CA GLY A 35 -1.01 2.94 0.77
C GLY A 35 -1.97 3.21 -0.38
N LEU A 36 -1.48 3.06 -1.62
CA LEU A 36 -2.29 3.23 -2.83
C LEU A 36 -3.39 2.16 -2.92
N GLN A 37 -3.05 0.91 -2.66
CA GLN A 37 -4.03 -0.19 -2.67
C GLN A 37 -5.14 0.02 -1.63
N LYS A 38 -4.77 0.34 -0.38
CA LYS A 38 -5.75 0.63 0.69
C LYS A 38 -6.61 1.85 0.36
N ALA A 39 -6.06 2.85 -0.32
CA ALA A 39 -6.82 4.03 -0.73
C ALA A 39 -7.86 3.68 -1.82
N GLU A 40 -7.48 2.83 -2.78
CA GLU A 40 -8.40 2.37 -3.83
C GLU A 40 -9.49 1.47 -3.26
N GLU A 41 -9.15 0.50 -2.41
CA GLU A 41 -10.12 -0.34 -1.70
C GLU A 41 -11.15 0.51 -0.94
N ARG A 42 -10.69 1.51 -0.18
CA ARG A 42 -11.58 2.45 0.53
C ARG A 42 -12.45 3.28 -0.41
N ARG A 43 -11.94 3.65 -1.60
CA ARG A 43 -12.71 4.39 -2.59
C ARG A 43 -13.83 3.51 -3.15
N VAL A 44 -13.52 2.26 -3.52
CA VAL A 44 -14.49 1.30 -4.04
C VAL A 44 -15.62 1.09 -3.04
N LEU A 45 -15.29 0.89 -1.76
CA LEU A 45 -16.28 0.75 -0.69
C LEU A 45 -17.15 2.01 -0.52
N LYS A 46 -16.56 3.21 -0.56
CA LYS A 46 -17.35 4.45 -0.46
C LYS A 46 -18.34 4.60 -1.62
N ILE A 47 -17.91 4.24 -2.83
CA ILE A 47 -18.78 4.30 -4.02
C ILE A 47 -19.90 3.27 -3.89
N ALA A 48 -19.59 2.03 -3.55
CA ALA A 48 -20.60 0.98 -3.34
C ALA A 48 -21.63 1.36 -2.26
N SER A 49 -21.19 1.96 -1.15
CA SER A 49 -22.10 2.48 -0.12
C SER A 49 -23.05 3.53 -0.68
N ALA A 50 -22.54 4.52 -1.43
CA ALA A 50 -23.37 5.54 -2.04
C ALA A 50 -24.34 4.95 -3.09
N MET A 51 -23.94 3.91 -3.80
CA MET A 51 -24.81 3.19 -4.75
C MET A 51 -25.96 2.47 -4.02
N ILE A 52 -25.70 1.87 -2.85
CA ILE A 52 -26.74 1.26 -2.01
C ILE A 52 -27.71 2.34 -1.51
N ASP A 53 -27.20 3.49 -1.05
CA ASP A 53 -28.02 4.57 -0.50
C ASP A 53 -29.01 5.16 -1.53
N ILE A 54 -28.64 5.17 -2.82
CA ILE A 54 -29.52 5.62 -3.90
C ILE A 54 -30.37 4.48 -4.51
N GLY A 55 -30.29 3.27 -3.93
CA GLY A 55 -31.15 2.13 -4.29
C GLY A 55 -30.71 1.34 -5.52
N ILE A 56 -29.42 1.36 -5.90
CA ILE A 56 -28.91 0.47 -6.96
C ILE A 56 -28.93 -0.98 -6.46
N ASP A 57 -29.31 -1.90 -7.34
CA ASP A 57 -29.36 -3.32 -7.04
C ASP A 57 -27.96 -3.90 -6.80
N ARG A 58 -27.86 -4.86 -5.87
CA ARG A 58 -26.59 -5.46 -5.46
C ARG A 58 -25.85 -6.14 -6.61
N GLU A 59 -26.56 -6.73 -7.58
CA GLU A 59 -25.94 -7.40 -8.73
C GLU A 59 -25.19 -6.39 -9.62
N THR A 60 -25.80 -5.24 -9.91
CA THR A 60 -25.16 -4.14 -10.64
C THR A 60 -23.97 -3.58 -9.87
N ILE A 61 -24.08 -3.39 -8.56
CA ILE A 61 -22.96 -2.91 -7.72
C ILE A 61 -21.78 -3.89 -7.79
N MET A 62 -22.02 -5.19 -7.65
CA MET A 62 -20.96 -6.22 -7.75
C MET A 62 -20.28 -6.18 -9.12
N LYS A 63 -21.05 -6.08 -10.21
CA LYS A 63 -20.50 -5.97 -11.57
C LYS A 63 -19.67 -4.70 -11.79
N ALA A 64 -20.08 -3.57 -11.21
CA ALA A 64 -19.42 -2.28 -11.39
C ALA A 64 -18.16 -2.12 -10.52
N THR A 65 -18.16 -2.70 -9.32
CA THR A 65 -17.11 -2.50 -8.30
C THR A 65 -16.17 -3.68 -8.14
N GLY A 66 -16.56 -4.87 -8.64
CA GLY A 66 -15.84 -6.12 -8.43
C GLY A 66 -16.00 -6.71 -7.02
N LEU A 67 -16.80 -6.07 -6.16
CA LEU A 67 -17.09 -6.57 -4.81
C LEU A 67 -17.90 -7.86 -4.87
N ASN A 68 -17.70 -8.71 -3.88
CA ASN A 68 -18.46 -9.93 -3.68
C ASN A 68 -19.67 -9.70 -2.75
N GLN A 69 -20.56 -10.70 -2.69
CA GLN A 69 -21.77 -10.64 -1.89
C GLN A 69 -21.49 -10.41 -0.40
N SER A 70 -20.46 -11.07 0.16
CA SER A 70 -20.11 -10.93 1.58
C SER A 70 -19.59 -9.54 1.92
N GLU A 71 -18.81 -8.93 1.02
CA GLU A 71 -18.32 -7.55 1.16
C GLU A 71 -19.49 -6.56 1.18
N LEU A 72 -20.48 -6.72 0.30
CA LEU A 72 -21.67 -5.87 0.29
C LEU A 72 -22.58 -6.08 1.50
N GLU A 73 -22.68 -7.30 2.01
CA GLU A 73 -23.47 -7.60 3.22
C GLU A 73 -22.90 -6.91 4.46
N GLN A 74 -21.57 -6.84 4.60
CA GLN A 74 -20.92 -6.13 5.70
C GLN A 74 -21.17 -4.61 5.68
N MET A 75 -21.57 -4.06 4.53
CA MET A 75 -21.84 -2.63 4.36
C MET A 75 -23.30 -2.26 4.63
N SER A 76 -24.19 -3.25 4.67
CA SER A 76 -25.64 -3.08 4.80
C SER A 76 -26.12 -3.39 6.22
N HIS A 77 -25.46 -2.82 7.23
CA HIS A 77 -25.78 -3.06 8.64
C HIS A 77 -26.55 -1.94 9.32
#